data_AF-A0A7C1LQR0-F1
#
_entry.id   AF-A0A7C1LQR0-F1
#
_cell.length_a   1.000
_cell.length_b   1.000
_cell.length_c   1.000
_cell.angle_alpha   90.00
_cell.angle_beta   90.00
_cell.angle_gamma   90.00
#
_symmetry.space_group_name_H-M   'P 1'
#
loop_
_entity.id
_entity.type
_entity.pdbx_description
1 polymer ?
#
loop_
_entity_poly.entity_id
_entity_poly.type
_entity_poly.pdbx_seq_one_letter_code
_entity_poly.pdbx_strand_id
1 'polypeptide(L)'
;MTIQTFSIQIFLFSFSRWINLKQYYDPIIVIIATSMKRTDLLIERSLRSVYQQKKVNPKEIFIIDDNIKNESSDYYSTEYHNIKWRVHNFRKEFLKKKFNDGVVPEWYFHTTVLPNKRTQGNSGTGAWNTALYQSIMYGKNNYIAILDDDDEWNEHYLKRCLEETKIENKESNKGFVLAVMTCINRREKERDILLKIDENNFKINNFYIGNPGFQGSNIFIRLREFLKLGCFDESLKSTTDRDVAIRLIELKNTLGYPKFKFIAEPLVIHHAENKNRITTIHKNKKHGLDLFYRKYIHLMPDETKKLSLQRAKSYFNYDYIEIEQKPKNIFKSYDYKGQP
;
A
#
# COMPACT_ATOMS: atom_id res chain seq x y z
N MET A 1 37.47 -56.57 32.08
CA MET A 1 36.54 -55.90 33.01
C MET A 1 36.32 -54.49 32.49
N THR A 2 35.11 -54.24 32.01
CA THR A 2 34.74 -53.15 31.11
C THR A 2 33.87 -52.18 31.90
N ILE A 3 34.35 -50.98 32.23
CA ILE A 3 33.52 -49.93 32.82
C ILE A 3 33.98 -48.56 32.29
N GLN A 4 32.98 -47.73 31.95
CA GLN A 4 33.01 -46.31 31.57
C GLN A 4 33.26 -45.92 30.11
N THR A 5 32.28 -46.27 29.27
CA THR A 5 31.85 -45.40 28.15
C THR A 5 30.34 -45.15 28.26
N PHE A 6 29.90 -44.33 29.22
CA PHE A 6 28.49 -43.92 29.32
C PHE A 6 28.34 -42.58 30.06
N SER A 7 28.93 -41.49 29.56
CA SER A 7 28.65 -40.15 30.13
C SER A 7 28.80 -38.94 29.19
N ILE A 8 29.10 -39.10 27.89
CA ILE A 8 29.37 -37.93 27.01
C ILE A 8 28.28 -37.68 25.95
N GLN A 9 27.28 -38.56 25.82
CA GLN A 9 26.24 -38.40 24.80
C GLN A 9 24.95 -37.70 25.26
N ILE A 10 24.78 -37.41 26.55
CA ILE A 10 23.57 -36.73 27.06
C ILE A 10 23.78 -35.21 27.23
N PHE A 11 25.02 -34.71 27.29
CA PHE A 11 25.29 -33.28 27.48
C PHE A 11 25.44 -32.47 26.17
N LEU A 12 25.55 -33.13 25.02
CA LEU A 12 25.63 -32.45 23.71
C LEU A 12 24.27 -32.30 23.01
N PHE A 13 23.19 -32.91 23.53
CA PHE A 13 21.85 -32.79 22.96
C PHE A 13 20.97 -31.70 23.62
N SER A 14 21.43 -31.06 24.68
CA SER A 14 20.69 -29.98 25.36
C SER A 14 21.19 -28.56 25.04
N PHE A 15 22.33 -28.42 24.36
CA PHE A 15 22.90 -27.10 24.01
C PHE A 15 22.52 -26.59 22.61
N SER A 16 21.90 -27.42 21.77
CA SER A 16 21.40 -27.03 20.44
C SER A 16 20.03 -26.33 20.47
N ARG A 17 19.45 -26.12 21.67
CA ARG A 17 18.12 -25.52 21.87
C ARG A 17 18.14 -24.13 22.50
N TRP A 18 19.32 -23.52 22.59
CA TRP A 18 19.47 -22.07 22.75
C TRP A 18 20.03 -21.51 21.45
N ILE A 19 19.20 -21.55 20.42
CA ILE A 19 19.40 -20.74 19.23
C ILE A 19 19.48 -19.29 19.72
N ASN A 20 20.62 -18.65 19.48
CA ASN A 20 20.73 -17.20 19.38
C ASN A 20 19.51 -16.69 18.60
N LEU A 21 18.47 -16.24 19.29
CA LEU A 21 17.31 -15.59 18.67
C LEU A 21 17.76 -14.20 18.22
N LYS A 22 18.62 -14.15 17.19
CA LYS A 22 18.78 -12.93 16.39
C LYS A 22 17.38 -12.60 15.91
N GLN A 23 16.85 -11.46 16.37
CA GLN A 23 15.59 -10.92 15.90
C GLN A 23 15.68 -10.80 14.38
N TYR A 24 14.99 -11.70 13.68
CA TYR A 24 15.00 -11.73 12.23
C TYR A 24 13.70 -11.08 11.75
N TYR A 25 13.83 -9.85 11.29
CA TYR A 25 12.79 -9.15 10.56
C TYR A 25 13.19 -9.07 9.10
N ASP A 26 12.24 -9.28 8.21
CA ASP A 26 12.38 -8.97 6.80
C ASP A 26 12.22 -7.45 6.61
N PRO A 27 12.85 -6.85 5.59
CA PRO A 27 12.78 -5.42 5.31
C PRO A 27 11.42 -5.04 4.69
N ILE A 28 10.34 -5.37 5.40
CA ILE A 28 8.95 -5.23 5.00
C ILE A 28 8.24 -4.41 6.06
N ILE A 29 7.48 -3.40 5.64
CA ILE A 29 6.51 -2.71 6.48
C ILE A 29 5.15 -2.90 5.82
N VAL A 30 4.20 -3.40 6.60
CA VAL A 30 2.81 -3.55 6.17
C VAL A 30 2.00 -2.37 6.65
N ILE A 31 1.10 -1.86 5.81
CA ILE A 31 0.20 -0.75 6.13
C ILE A 31 -1.23 -1.19 5.84
N ILE A 32 -2.09 -1.13 6.84
CA ILE A 32 -3.54 -1.28 6.71
C ILE A 32 -4.18 0.01 7.19
N ALA A 33 -5.09 0.59 6.40
CA ALA A 33 -5.88 1.74 6.85
C ALA A 33 -7.32 1.31 7.11
N THR A 34 -7.86 1.73 8.24
CA THR A 34 -9.21 1.36 8.68
C THR A 34 -10.14 2.56 8.61
N SER A 35 -11.37 2.35 8.13
CA SER A 35 -12.39 3.40 8.10
C SER A 35 -13.80 2.79 8.18
N MET A 36 -14.83 3.63 8.23
CA MET A 36 -16.24 3.22 8.15
C MET A 36 -16.65 2.17 9.21
N LYS A 37 -15.99 2.18 10.38
CA LYS A 37 -16.19 1.24 11.50
C LYS A 37 -16.04 -0.24 11.10
N ARG A 38 -15.21 -0.52 10.09
CA ARG A 38 -14.98 -1.88 9.55
C ARG A 38 -14.00 -2.71 10.38
N THR A 39 -14.00 -2.54 11.70
CA THR A 39 -13.08 -3.24 12.60
C THR A 39 -13.25 -4.77 12.54
N ASP A 40 -14.45 -5.28 12.25
CA ASP A 40 -14.66 -6.71 12.01
C ASP A 40 -13.90 -7.19 10.77
N LEU A 41 -14.05 -6.49 9.64
CA LEU A 41 -13.38 -6.83 8.39
C LEU A 41 -11.86 -6.75 8.52
N LEU A 42 -11.35 -5.76 9.27
CA LEU A 42 -9.93 -5.69 9.62
C LEU A 42 -9.44 -7.01 10.25
N ILE A 43 -10.15 -7.49 11.27
CA ILE A 43 -9.73 -8.66 12.06
C ILE A 43 -9.97 -9.96 11.29
N GLU A 44 -11.07 -10.06 10.56
CA GLU A 44 -11.49 -11.30 9.90
C GLU A 44 -10.81 -11.51 8.54
N ARG A 45 -10.41 -10.43 7.87
CA ARG A 45 -9.86 -10.47 6.51
C ARG A 45 -8.43 -9.97 6.46
N SER A 46 -8.25 -8.65 6.47
CA SER A 46 -6.95 -8.03 6.13
C SER A 46 -5.86 -8.42 7.12
N LEU A 47 -6.01 -8.11 8.41
CA LEU A 47 -5.01 -8.44 9.43
C LEU A 47 -4.83 -9.96 9.60
N ARG A 48 -5.90 -10.74 9.45
CA ARG A 48 -5.81 -12.21 9.44
C ARG A 48 -4.92 -12.70 8.31
N SER A 49 -5.13 -12.21 7.10
CA SER A 49 -4.35 -12.59 5.92
C SER A 49 -2.88 -12.16 6.04
N VAL A 50 -2.60 -11.05 6.74
CA VAL A 50 -1.25 -10.64 7.12
C VAL A 50 -0.64 -11.62 8.12
N TYR A 51 -1.33 -11.97 9.20
CA TYR A 51 -0.80 -12.93 10.19
C TYR A 51 -0.67 -14.37 9.67
N GLN A 52 -1.37 -14.71 8.58
CA GLN A 52 -1.23 -15.96 7.86
C GLN A 52 0.02 -16.04 6.97
N GLN A 53 0.71 -14.92 6.73
CA GLN A 53 1.89 -14.91 5.85
C GLN A 53 2.96 -15.90 6.34
N LYS A 54 3.47 -16.71 5.40
CA LYS A 54 4.41 -17.80 5.69
C LYS A 54 5.85 -17.41 5.34
N LYS A 55 6.78 -17.85 6.20
CA LYS A 55 8.25 -17.69 6.03
C LYS A 55 8.69 -16.23 5.82
N VAL A 56 7.97 -15.31 6.46
CA VAL A 56 8.33 -13.90 6.57
C VAL A 56 7.98 -13.41 7.98
N ASN A 57 8.67 -12.37 8.42
CA ASN A 57 8.34 -11.61 9.61
C ASN A 57 8.53 -10.12 9.31
N PRO A 58 7.45 -9.37 9.01
CA PRO A 58 7.55 -7.94 8.75
C PRO A 58 8.22 -7.20 9.91
N LYS A 59 8.97 -6.15 9.58
CA LYS A 59 9.62 -5.28 10.56
C LYS A 59 8.61 -4.51 11.40
N GLU A 60 7.50 -4.11 10.77
CA GLU A 60 6.40 -3.40 11.41
C GLU A 60 5.10 -3.63 10.62
N ILE A 61 3.97 -3.62 11.33
CA ILE A 61 2.63 -3.63 10.74
C ILE A 61 1.89 -2.44 11.32
N PHE A 62 1.63 -1.43 10.49
CA PHE A 62 0.84 -0.28 10.87
C PHE A 62 -0.63 -0.49 10.57
N ILE A 63 -1.47 -0.31 11.58
CA ILE A 63 -2.91 -0.12 11.42
C ILE A 63 -3.22 1.35 11.66
N ILE A 64 -3.68 2.05 10.63
CA ILE A 64 -3.98 3.48 10.71
C ILE A 64 -5.48 3.70 10.78
N ASP A 65 -5.92 4.30 11.88
CA ASP A 65 -7.31 4.62 12.13
C ASP A 65 -7.72 5.94 11.47
N ASP A 66 -8.56 5.87 10.44
CA ASP A 66 -9.19 7.01 9.75
C ASP A 66 -10.71 7.06 9.97
N ASN A 67 -11.19 6.51 11.09
CA ASN A 67 -12.59 6.63 11.48
C ASN A 67 -12.93 8.04 11.98
N ILE A 68 -14.23 8.31 12.01
CA ILE A 68 -14.78 9.60 12.42
C ILE A 68 -14.50 9.86 13.92
N LYS A 69 -14.05 11.08 14.21
CA LYS A 69 -13.92 11.66 15.55
C LYS A 69 -15.23 12.32 15.97
N ASN A 70 -15.47 12.47 17.28
CA ASN A 70 -16.65 13.21 17.74
C ASN A 70 -16.47 14.70 17.44
N GLU A 71 -15.31 15.23 17.81
CA GLU A 71 -14.88 16.59 17.49
C GLU A 71 -13.59 16.57 16.68
N SER A 72 -13.38 17.58 15.83
CA SER A 72 -12.15 17.69 15.02
C SER A 72 -10.89 17.86 15.87
N SER A 73 -11.04 18.43 17.08
CA SER A 73 -10.03 18.59 18.13
C SER A 73 -9.62 17.27 18.80
N ASP A 74 -10.47 16.23 18.73
CA ASP A 74 -10.18 14.96 19.38
C ASP A 74 -8.90 14.34 18.81
N TYR A 75 -8.10 13.74 19.68
CA TYR A 75 -6.90 13.03 19.23
C TYR A 75 -7.24 11.70 18.56
N TYR A 76 -8.22 10.97 19.13
CA TYR A 76 -8.61 9.63 18.70
C TYR A 76 -10.01 9.61 18.08
N SER A 77 -10.25 8.68 17.15
CA SER A 77 -11.60 8.43 16.64
C SER A 77 -12.46 7.69 17.67
N THR A 78 -13.76 7.63 17.39
CA THR A 78 -14.71 6.80 18.14
C THR A 78 -14.39 5.31 18.13
N GLU A 79 -13.63 4.82 17.15
CA GLU A 79 -13.26 3.40 17.02
C GLU A 79 -11.85 3.08 17.50
N TYR A 80 -11.00 4.08 17.74
CA TYR A 80 -9.57 3.88 17.96
C TYR A 80 -9.26 2.85 19.06
N HIS A 81 -9.89 2.99 20.23
CA HIS A 81 -9.66 2.11 21.36
C HIS A 81 -10.19 0.69 21.12
N ASN A 82 -11.31 0.56 20.41
CA ASN A 82 -11.85 -0.73 19.97
C ASN A 82 -10.86 -1.43 19.03
N ILE A 83 -10.37 -0.73 18.00
CA ILE A 83 -9.35 -1.25 17.08
C ILE A 83 -8.10 -1.69 17.84
N LYS A 84 -7.55 -0.83 18.71
CA LYS A 84 -6.34 -1.14 19.48
C LYS A 84 -6.50 -2.40 20.33
N TRP A 85 -7.62 -2.53 21.05
CA TRP A 85 -7.90 -3.71 21.87
C TRP A 85 -8.07 -4.98 21.02
N ARG A 86 -8.83 -4.91 19.92
CA ARG A 86 -9.07 -6.06 19.03
C ARG A 86 -7.81 -6.52 18.33
N VAL A 87 -7.00 -5.61 17.81
CA VAL A 87 -5.71 -5.91 17.17
C VAL A 87 -4.77 -6.59 18.16
N HIS A 88 -4.68 -6.07 19.40
CA HIS A 88 -3.83 -6.64 20.44
C HIS A 88 -4.23 -8.08 20.79
N ASN A 89 -5.51 -8.31 21.06
CA ASN A 89 -6.01 -9.64 21.44
C ASN A 89 -5.92 -10.61 20.26
N PHE A 90 -6.30 -10.17 19.07
CA PHE A 90 -6.21 -11.01 17.88
C PHE A 90 -4.77 -11.43 17.59
N ARG A 91 -3.79 -10.52 17.72
CA ARG A 91 -2.37 -10.86 17.58
C ARG A 91 -1.96 -11.98 18.53
N LYS A 92 -2.27 -11.83 19.83
CA LYS A 92 -1.95 -12.84 20.85
C LYS A 92 -2.61 -14.17 20.55
N GLU A 93 -3.92 -14.17 20.36
CA GLU A 93 -4.72 -15.39 20.21
C GLU A 93 -4.47 -16.11 18.88
N PHE A 94 -4.27 -15.37 17.79
CA PHE A 94 -4.06 -15.95 16.48
C PHE A 94 -2.64 -16.51 16.31
N LEU A 95 -1.62 -15.82 16.86
CA LEU A 95 -0.22 -16.19 16.68
C LEU A 95 0.31 -17.13 17.75
N LYS A 96 -0.33 -17.25 18.94
CA LYS A 96 0.14 -18.16 20.01
C LYS A 96 0.31 -19.60 19.53
N LYS A 97 -0.53 -20.06 18.60
CA LYS A 97 -0.45 -21.41 17.99
C LYS A 97 0.86 -21.68 17.24
N LYS A 98 1.66 -20.64 16.96
CA LYS A 98 2.98 -20.76 16.33
C LYS A 98 4.12 -20.96 17.35
N PHE A 99 3.82 -20.90 18.66
CA PHE A 99 4.80 -20.99 19.74
C PHE A 99 4.40 -22.06 20.74
N ASN A 100 5.35 -22.89 21.18
CA ASN A 100 5.08 -24.05 22.03
C ASN A 100 4.57 -23.66 23.44
N ASP A 101 5.03 -22.54 23.97
CA ASP A 101 4.61 -21.98 25.25
C ASP A 101 3.35 -21.10 25.12
N GLY A 102 2.85 -20.91 23.90
CA GLY A 102 1.73 -20.02 23.60
C GLY A 102 2.05 -18.53 23.80
N VAL A 103 3.30 -18.15 24.04
CA VAL A 103 3.69 -16.76 24.27
C VAL A 103 4.18 -16.17 22.95
N VAL A 104 3.45 -15.19 22.41
CA VAL A 104 3.84 -14.49 21.19
C VAL A 104 4.91 -13.45 21.53
N PRO A 105 6.15 -13.57 21.03
CA PRO A 105 7.19 -12.57 21.28
C PRO A 105 6.82 -11.22 20.68
N GLU A 106 7.19 -10.12 21.34
CA GLU A 106 6.74 -8.79 20.91
C GLU A 106 7.24 -8.38 19.51
N TRP A 107 8.40 -8.88 19.10
CA TRP A 107 9.00 -8.62 17.79
C TRP A 107 8.38 -9.42 16.64
N TYR A 108 7.58 -10.45 16.91
CA TYR A 108 7.03 -11.32 15.87
C TYR A 108 5.70 -10.80 15.35
N PHE A 109 5.63 -10.43 14.07
CA PHE A 109 4.48 -9.70 13.50
C PHE A 109 4.07 -8.56 14.45
N HIS A 110 5.04 -7.73 14.81
CA HIS A 110 4.80 -6.57 15.65
C HIS A 110 3.82 -5.64 14.94
N THR A 111 2.81 -5.16 15.68
CA THR A 111 1.68 -4.43 15.11
C THR A 111 1.37 -3.20 15.95
N THR A 112 1.45 -2.04 15.32
CA THR A 112 1.19 -0.75 15.93
C THR A 112 -0.09 -0.13 15.37
N VAL A 113 -0.98 0.33 16.26
CA VAL A 113 -2.18 1.10 15.89
C VAL A 113 -1.92 2.59 16.11
N LEU A 114 -2.19 3.42 15.10
CA LEU A 114 -1.99 4.88 15.15
C LEU A 114 -3.20 5.62 14.57
N PRO A 115 -3.54 6.82 15.07
CA PRO A 115 -4.53 7.66 14.41
C PRO A 115 -3.98 8.23 13.09
N ASN A 116 -4.85 8.46 12.10
CA ASN A 116 -4.49 9.23 10.93
C ASN A 116 -4.13 10.68 11.34
N LYS A 117 -2.92 11.12 10.96
CA LYS A 117 -2.38 12.46 11.26
C LYS A 117 -2.38 13.40 10.05
N ARG A 118 -2.96 12.96 8.93
CA ARG A 118 -2.98 13.68 7.65
C ARG A 118 -4.42 13.85 7.20
N THR A 119 -4.70 13.93 5.90
CA THR A 119 -6.06 14.22 5.41
C THR A 119 -7.03 13.12 5.84
N GLN A 120 -8.01 13.49 6.65
CA GLN A 120 -9.00 12.58 7.22
C GLN A 120 -10.11 12.20 6.22
N GLY A 121 -10.72 11.04 6.44
CA GLY A 121 -11.82 10.53 5.60
C GLY A 121 -11.37 10.15 4.19
N ASN A 122 -10.08 9.84 4.05
CA ASN A 122 -9.38 9.47 2.82
C ASN A 122 -8.35 8.38 3.17
N SER A 123 -8.82 7.22 3.62
CA SER A 123 -7.96 6.11 4.09
C SER A 123 -6.93 5.69 3.03
N GLY A 124 -7.33 5.63 1.77
CA GLY A 124 -6.49 5.34 0.61
C GLY A 124 -5.48 6.44 0.22
N THR A 125 -5.33 7.51 1.00
CA THR A 125 -4.26 8.51 0.83
C THR A 125 -3.71 8.99 2.17
N GLY A 126 -4.49 9.72 2.97
CA GLY A 126 -4.01 10.37 4.20
C GLY A 126 -3.58 9.37 5.26
N ALA A 127 -4.36 8.31 5.48
CA ALA A 127 -4.00 7.26 6.44
C ALA A 127 -2.76 6.48 5.98
N TRP A 128 -2.71 6.06 4.70
CA TRP A 128 -1.51 5.42 4.14
C TRP A 128 -0.28 6.32 4.21
N ASN A 129 -0.40 7.61 3.88
CA ASN A 129 0.69 8.58 4.01
C ASN A 129 1.15 8.71 5.46
N THR A 130 0.24 8.71 6.44
CA THR A 130 0.62 8.71 7.87
C THR A 130 1.59 7.56 8.19
N ALA A 131 1.27 6.34 7.77
CA ALA A 131 2.15 5.19 7.96
C ALA A 131 3.44 5.27 7.12
N LEU A 132 3.40 5.76 5.89
CA LEU A 132 4.59 5.93 5.03
C LEU A 132 5.63 6.87 5.66
N TYR A 133 5.19 7.99 6.24
CA TYR A 133 6.08 8.90 6.95
C TYR A 133 6.58 8.28 8.26
N GLN A 134 5.71 7.58 9.01
CA GLN A 134 6.12 6.86 10.21
C GLN A 134 7.18 5.79 9.90
N SER A 135 7.07 5.12 8.76
CA SER A 135 7.97 4.05 8.31
C SER A 135 9.43 4.48 8.17
N ILE A 136 9.71 5.79 8.08
CA ILE A 136 11.07 6.34 7.99
C ILE A 136 11.92 5.91 9.20
N MET A 137 11.32 5.81 10.40
CA MET A 137 12.04 5.44 11.63
C MET A 137 12.60 4.00 11.59
N TYR A 138 12.06 3.14 10.73
CA TYR A 138 12.51 1.76 10.56
C TYR A 138 13.58 1.61 9.46
N GLY A 139 13.92 2.71 8.78
CA GLY A 139 14.90 2.80 7.70
C GLY A 139 14.25 2.96 6.32
N LYS A 140 14.86 3.80 5.48
CA LYS A 140 14.32 4.12 4.14
C LYS A 140 14.45 2.98 3.11
N ASN A 141 15.23 1.94 3.42
CA ASN A 141 15.48 0.81 2.52
C ASN A 141 14.46 -0.34 2.66
N ASN A 142 13.46 -0.21 3.52
CA ASN A 142 12.37 -1.18 3.60
C ASN A 142 11.47 -1.11 2.36
N TYR A 143 10.76 -2.19 2.11
CA TYR A 143 9.64 -2.26 1.18
C TYR A 143 8.32 -2.08 1.92
N ILE A 144 7.38 -1.42 1.28
CA ILE A 144 6.04 -1.15 1.78
C ILE A 144 5.06 -2.07 1.05
N ALA A 145 4.21 -2.73 1.82
CA ALA A 145 3.03 -3.45 1.34
C ALA A 145 1.79 -2.77 1.94
N ILE A 146 0.82 -2.42 1.11
CA ILE A 146 -0.38 -1.70 1.53
C ILE A 146 -1.59 -2.61 1.32
N LEU A 147 -2.54 -2.64 2.25
CA LEU A 147 -3.78 -3.43 2.13
C LEU A 147 -4.96 -2.61 2.66
N ASP A 148 -6.10 -2.69 1.98
CA ASP A 148 -7.38 -2.19 2.50
C ASP A 148 -7.89 -3.08 3.64
N ASP A 149 -8.60 -2.50 4.62
CA ASP A 149 -9.08 -3.24 5.80
C ASP A 149 -10.08 -4.37 5.47
N ASP A 150 -10.69 -4.36 4.28
CA ASP A 150 -11.67 -5.35 3.82
C ASP A 150 -11.18 -6.33 2.74
N ASP A 151 -9.92 -6.21 2.32
CA ASP A 151 -9.26 -7.08 1.34
C ASP A 151 -8.37 -8.14 2.00
N GLU A 152 -7.91 -9.13 1.22
CA GLU A 152 -7.06 -10.21 1.71
C GLU A 152 -5.87 -10.49 0.80
N TRP A 153 -4.77 -10.95 1.39
CA TRP A 153 -3.65 -11.51 0.66
C TRP A 153 -3.61 -13.03 0.73
N ASN A 154 -3.14 -13.65 -0.36
CA ASN A 154 -2.65 -15.02 -0.34
C ASN A 154 -1.52 -15.15 0.70
N GLU A 155 -1.44 -16.29 1.42
CA GLU A 155 -0.47 -16.56 2.49
C GLU A 155 1.02 -16.50 2.08
N HIS A 156 1.30 -16.39 0.78
CA HIS A 156 2.65 -16.24 0.23
C HIS A 156 2.93 -14.85 -0.37
N TYR A 157 1.97 -13.91 -0.37
CA TYR A 157 2.10 -12.59 -0.99
C TYR A 157 3.41 -11.88 -0.60
N LEU A 158 3.66 -11.67 0.70
CA LEU A 158 4.83 -10.93 1.18
C LEU A 158 6.14 -11.64 0.85
N LYS A 159 6.17 -12.96 1.00
CA LYS A 159 7.36 -13.78 0.70
C LYS A 159 7.71 -13.68 -0.77
N ARG A 160 6.72 -13.86 -1.64
CA ARG A 160 6.90 -13.82 -3.09
C ARG A 160 7.37 -12.45 -3.57
N CYS A 161 6.74 -11.38 -3.08
CA CYS A 161 7.17 -10.03 -3.38
C CYS A 161 8.61 -9.78 -2.91
N LEU A 162 8.99 -10.22 -1.70
CA LEU A 162 10.36 -10.09 -1.20
C LEU A 162 11.38 -10.92 -2.01
N GLU A 163 11.00 -12.10 -2.50
CA GLU A 163 11.88 -12.92 -3.34
C GLU A 163 12.19 -12.23 -4.67
N GLU A 164 11.20 -11.58 -5.29
CA GLU A 164 11.41 -10.81 -6.52
C GLU A 164 12.40 -9.64 -6.35
N THR A 165 12.54 -9.08 -5.15
CA THR A 165 13.49 -7.99 -4.89
C THR A 165 14.92 -8.47 -4.69
N LYS A 166 15.11 -9.74 -4.32
CA LYS A 166 16.42 -10.38 -4.11
C LYS A 166 17.07 -10.84 -5.42
N ILE A 167 16.30 -10.93 -6.51
CA ILE A 167 16.82 -11.29 -7.83
C ILE A 167 17.56 -10.07 -8.40
N GLU A 168 18.78 -9.84 -7.93
CA GLU A 168 19.70 -8.85 -8.46
C GLU A 168 20.32 -9.34 -9.78
N ASN A 169 20.45 -8.43 -10.75
CA ASN A 169 21.30 -8.69 -11.91
C ASN A 169 22.76 -8.66 -11.44
N LYS A 170 23.35 -9.85 -11.25
CA LYS A 170 24.78 -10.03 -10.93
C LYS A 170 25.72 -9.37 -11.94
N GLU A 171 25.25 -9.03 -13.14
CA GLU A 171 26.07 -8.51 -14.22
C GLU A 171 26.34 -7.00 -14.17
N SER A 172 25.60 -6.19 -13.41
CA SER A 172 25.74 -4.73 -13.52
C SER A 172 25.82 -3.91 -12.23
N ASN A 173 25.68 -4.51 -11.04
CA ASN A 173 25.83 -3.83 -9.73
C ASN A 173 25.06 -2.50 -9.56
N LYS A 174 24.05 -2.22 -10.41
CA LYS A 174 23.40 -0.90 -10.53
C LYS A 174 21.86 -0.94 -10.58
N GLY A 175 21.24 -2.11 -10.66
CA GLY A 175 19.78 -2.24 -10.74
C GLY A 175 19.15 -2.67 -9.41
N PHE A 176 18.10 -1.99 -8.97
CA PHE A 176 17.26 -2.42 -7.86
C PHE A 176 15.81 -2.58 -8.29
N VAL A 177 15.03 -3.39 -7.58
CA VAL A 177 13.59 -3.50 -7.81
C VAL A 177 12.88 -2.35 -7.12
N LEU A 178 12.28 -1.47 -7.91
CA LEU A 178 11.50 -0.33 -7.41
C LEU A 178 10.17 -0.80 -6.83
N ALA A 179 9.46 -1.63 -7.59
CA ALA A 179 8.18 -2.19 -7.16
C ALA A 179 7.96 -3.58 -7.74
N VAL A 180 7.28 -4.43 -6.97
CA VAL A 180 6.69 -5.68 -7.40
C VAL A 180 5.18 -5.51 -7.40
N MET A 181 4.51 -5.93 -8.46
CA MET A 181 3.05 -5.87 -8.60
C MET A 181 2.50 -7.25 -8.88
N THR A 182 1.33 -7.56 -8.33
CA THR A 182 0.69 -8.87 -8.50
C THR A 182 -0.67 -8.72 -9.18
N CYS A 183 -1.16 -9.75 -9.86
CA CYS A 183 -2.55 -9.77 -10.30
C CYS A 183 -3.51 -9.75 -9.09
N ILE A 184 -4.78 -9.44 -9.35
CA ILE A 184 -5.84 -9.38 -8.34
C ILE A 184 -6.97 -10.31 -8.75
N ASN A 185 -7.44 -11.14 -7.83
CA ASN A 185 -8.74 -11.78 -7.94
C ASN A 185 -9.79 -10.85 -7.32
N ARG A 186 -10.60 -10.21 -8.15
CA ARG A 186 -11.67 -9.33 -7.70
C ARG A 186 -12.97 -10.11 -7.60
N ARG A 187 -13.45 -10.31 -6.37
CA ARG A 187 -14.72 -10.98 -6.09
C ARG A 187 -15.86 -10.00 -6.26
N GLU A 188 -16.73 -10.23 -7.23
CA GLU A 188 -17.97 -9.48 -7.39
C GLU A 188 -19.16 -10.39 -7.07
N LYS A 189 -20.35 -9.81 -6.87
CA LYS A 189 -21.55 -10.56 -6.44
C LYS A 189 -21.88 -11.78 -7.30
N GLU A 190 -21.60 -11.68 -8.60
CA GLU A 190 -22.01 -12.68 -9.59
C GLU A 190 -20.85 -13.53 -10.10
N ARG A 191 -19.61 -13.03 -9.98
CA ARG A 191 -18.41 -13.71 -10.49
C ARG A 191 -17.12 -13.12 -9.94
N ASP A 192 -16.09 -13.94 -10.00
CA ASP A 192 -14.70 -13.50 -9.81
C ASP A 192 -14.12 -12.96 -11.14
N ILE A 193 -13.40 -11.86 -11.05
CA ILE A 193 -12.72 -11.22 -12.18
C ILE A 193 -11.22 -11.17 -11.91
N LEU A 194 -10.43 -11.77 -12.79
CA LEU A 194 -8.98 -11.62 -12.77
C LEU A 194 -8.58 -10.28 -13.38
N LEU A 195 -8.06 -9.37 -12.54
CA LEU A 195 -7.42 -8.15 -13.00
C LEU A 195 -5.93 -8.43 -13.20
N LYS A 196 -5.50 -8.44 -14.47
CA LYS A 196 -4.12 -8.72 -14.85
C LYS A 196 -3.30 -7.44 -14.90
N ILE A 197 -2.10 -7.46 -14.34
CA ILE A 197 -1.13 -6.38 -14.51
C ILE A 197 0.23 -6.98 -14.93
N ASP A 198 0.80 -6.43 -15.99
CA ASP A 198 2.07 -6.87 -16.57
C ASP A 198 2.80 -5.71 -17.25
N GLU A 199 3.97 -5.99 -17.81
CA GLU A 199 4.79 -5.01 -18.54
C GLU A 199 4.12 -4.45 -19.81
N ASN A 200 3.19 -5.20 -20.41
CA ASN A 200 2.51 -4.75 -21.62
C ASN A 200 1.42 -3.74 -21.32
N ASN A 201 0.76 -3.87 -20.15
CA ASN A 201 -0.34 -3.02 -19.75
C ASN A 201 0.01 -1.95 -18.69
N PHE A 202 1.15 -2.03 -18.00
CA PHE A 202 1.61 -1.01 -17.05
C PHE A 202 2.28 0.18 -17.78
N LYS A 203 1.48 0.93 -18.55
CA LYS A 203 1.93 2.06 -19.39
C LYS A 203 1.11 3.31 -19.08
N ILE A 204 1.76 4.48 -19.17
CA ILE A 204 1.13 5.78 -18.86
C ILE A 204 -0.19 5.97 -19.63
N ASN A 205 -0.22 5.68 -20.93
CA ASN A 205 -1.44 5.83 -21.75
C ASN A 205 -2.62 4.97 -21.23
N ASN A 206 -2.36 3.77 -20.71
CA ASN A 206 -3.42 2.94 -20.14
C ASN A 206 -3.98 3.56 -18.86
N PHE A 207 -3.13 4.23 -18.07
CA PHE A 207 -3.54 4.98 -16.89
C PHE A 207 -4.21 6.32 -17.23
N TYR A 208 -3.87 6.94 -18.35
CA TYR A 208 -4.63 8.08 -18.89
C TYR A 208 -6.03 7.67 -19.29
N ILE A 209 -6.25 6.49 -19.88
CA ILE A 209 -7.60 6.02 -20.25
C ILE A 209 -8.37 5.51 -19.03
N GLY A 210 -7.75 4.68 -18.20
CA GLY A 210 -8.42 3.98 -17.11
C GLY A 210 -7.46 3.44 -16.07
N ASN A 211 -7.76 2.27 -15.52
CA ASN A 211 -6.87 1.55 -14.61
C ASN A 211 -6.85 0.08 -15.05
N PRO A 212 -5.72 -0.45 -15.56
CA PRO A 212 -5.62 -1.81 -16.10
C PRO A 212 -5.60 -2.91 -15.02
N GLY A 213 -5.58 -2.57 -13.72
CA GLY A 213 -5.53 -3.56 -12.64
C GLY A 213 -4.49 -3.24 -11.56
N PHE A 214 -4.15 -1.97 -11.37
CA PHE A 214 -3.23 -1.50 -10.34
C PHE A 214 -4.01 -0.87 -9.19
N GLN A 215 -3.71 -1.25 -7.95
CA GLN A 215 -4.33 -0.73 -6.74
C GLN A 215 -3.26 -0.58 -5.65
N GLY A 216 -3.54 0.18 -4.59
CA GLY A 216 -2.70 0.17 -3.39
C GLY A 216 -2.47 -1.26 -2.86
N SER A 217 -3.50 -2.11 -2.88
CA SER A 217 -3.49 -3.48 -2.34
C SER A 217 -2.55 -4.47 -3.06
N ASN A 218 -2.14 -4.20 -4.31
CA ASN A 218 -1.32 -5.12 -5.12
C ASN A 218 0.08 -4.59 -5.47
N ILE A 219 0.57 -3.59 -4.75
CA ILE A 219 1.94 -3.08 -4.90
C ILE A 219 2.79 -3.40 -3.66
N PHE A 220 4.04 -3.80 -3.92
CA PHE A 220 5.12 -3.92 -2.95
C PHE A 220 6.28 -3.02 -3.39
N ILE A 221 6.49 -1.89 -2.71
CA ILE A 221 7.30 -0.77 -3.23
C ILE A 221 8.42 -0.35 -2.28
N ARG A 222 9.58 0.01 -2.83
CA ARG A 222 10.71 0.53 -2.04
C ARG A 222 10.37 1.89 -1.42
N LEU A 223 10.42 1.99 -0.08
CA LEU A 223 9.99 3.17 0.68
C LEU A 223 10.71 4.45 0.24
N ARG A 224 12.04 4.42 0.11
CA ARG A 224 12.83 5.60 -0.25
C ARG A 224 12.36 6.24 -1.57
N GLU A 225 12.15 5.44 -2.60
CA GLU A 225 11.69 5.93 -3.90
C GLU A 225 10.23 6.36 -3.86
N PHE A 226 9.39 5.69 -3.07
CA PHE A 226 8.00 6.14 -2.91
C PHE A 226 7.89 7.48 -2.17
N LEU A 227 8.78 7.74 -1.20
CA LEU A 227 8.91 9.05 -0.56
C LEU A 227 9.39 10.13 -1.56
N LYS A 228 10.35 9.80 -2.43
CA LYS A 228 10.80 10.72 -3.50
C LYS A 228 9.66 11.06 -4.49
N LEU A 229 8.73 10.13 -4.69
CA LEU A 229 7.53 10.33 -5.50
C LEU A 229 6.54 11.32 -4.88
N GLY A 230 6.67 11.62 -3.59
CA GLY A 230 5.68 12.37 -2.81
C GLY A 230 4.52 11.52 -2.29
N CYS A 231 4.66 10.18 -2.25
CA CYS A 231 3.63 9.23 -1.80
C CYS A 231 2.30 9.38 -2.55
N PHE A 232 1.16 9.32 -1.86
CA PHE A 232 -0.16 9.57 -2.44
C PHE A 232 -0.50 11.06 -2.42
N ASP A 233 -1.13 11.57 -3.48
CA ASP A 233 -1.71 12.91 -3.48
C ASP A 233 -3.04 12.93 -2.70
N GLU A 234 -3.02 13.53 -1.52
CA GLU A 234 -4.18 13.59 -0.63
C GLU A 234 -5.30 14.50 -1.10
N SER A 235 -5.05 15.37 -2.09
CA SER A 235 -6.09 16.19 -2.72
C SER A 235 -7.02 15.36 -3.62
N LEU A 236 -6.55 14.21 -4.13
CA LEU A 236 -7.33 13.33 -4.98
C LEU A 236 -8.30 12.47 -4.15
N LYS A 237 -9.60 12.77 -4.27
CA LYS A 237 -10.69 11.97 -3.66
C LYS A 237 -11.00 10.66 -4.40
N SER A 238 -10.51 10.53 -5.62
CA SER A 238 -10.55 9.29 -6.41
C SER A 238 -9.45 9.33 -7.46
N THR A 239 -9.24 8.24 -8.20
CA THR A 239 -8.18 8.12 -9.23
C THR A 239 -6.74 8.18 -8.69
N THR A 240 -6.58 8.00 -7.39
CA THR A 240 -5.29 7.96 -6.66
C THR A 240 -4.35 6.90 -7.21
N ASP A 241 -4.86 5.69 -7.49
CA ASP A 241 -4.06 4.60 -8.08
C ASP A 241 -3.48 4.98 -9.45
N ARG A 242 -4.26 5.70 -10.28
CA ARG A 242 -3.83 6.13 -11.61
C ARG A 242 -2.72 7.16 -11.52
N ASP A 243 -2.91 8.14 -10.63
CA ASP A 243 -1.92 9.18 -10.35
C ASP A 243 -0.59 8.59 -9.84
N VAL A 244 -0.64 7.67 -8.88
CA VAL A 244 0.54 6.96 -8.39
C VAL A 244 1.22 6.17 -9.50
N ALA A 245 0.47 5.41 -10.31
CA ALA A 245 1.04 4.62 -11.38
C ALA A 245 1.75 5.46 -12.44
N ILE A 246 1.14 6.58 -12.87
CA ILE A 246 1.74 7.51 -13.84
C ILE A 246 3.07 8.03 -13.28
N ARG A 247 3.04 8.58 -12.05
CA ARG A 247 4.25 9.12 -11.40
C ARG A 247 5.31 8.03 -11.23
N LEU A 248 4.95 6.80 -10.88
CA LEU A 248 5.91 5.70 -10.73
C LEU A 248 6.61 5.36 -12.05
N ILE A 249 5.87 5.35 -13.16
CA ILE A 249 6.46 5.11 -14.49
C ILE A 249 7.41 6.26 -14.85
N GLU A 250 7.03 7.51 -14.60
CA GLU A 250 7.88 8.68 -14.81
C GLU A 250 9.16 8.61 -13.96
N LEU A 251 9.04 8.26 -12.67
CA LEU A 251 10.17 8.10 -11.77
C LEU A 251 11.12 7.00 -12.26
N LYS A 252 10.58 5.85 -12.70
CA LYS A 252 11.38 4.77 -13.28
C LYS A 252 12.16 5.25 -14.49
N ASN A 253 11.53 6.01 -15.38
CA ASN A 253 12.16 6.54 -16.60
C ASN A 253 13.30 7.51 -16.26
N THR A 254 13.14 8.33 -15.22
CA THR A 254 14.19 9.26 -14.75
C THR A 254 15.37 8.54 -14.09
N LEU A 255 15.14 7.44 -13.38
CA LEU A 255 16.17 6.75 -12.61
C LEU A 255 17.03 5.78 -13.43
N GLY A 256 16.66 5.43 -14.67
CA GLY A 256 17.44 4.68 -15.66
C GLY A 256 17.71 3.19 -15.36
N TYR A 257 17.87 2.82 -14.09
CA TYR A 257 18.23 1.48 -13.63
C TYR A 257 17.18 0.70 -12.81
N PRO A 258 16.08 1.29 -12.29
CA PRO A 258 15.14 0.51 -11.50
C PRO A 258 14.26 -0.41 -12.35
N LYS A 259 13.93 -1.57 -11.78
CA LYS A 259 13.05 -2.56 -12.39
C LYS A 259 11.66 -2.54 -11.74
N PHE A 260 10.65 -2.75 -12.57
CA PHE A 260 9.37 -3.29 -12.11
C PHE A 260 9.40 -4.81 -12.26
N LYS A 261 8.76 -5.49 -11.33
CA LYS A 261 8.53 -6.93 -11.37
C LYS A 261 7.03 -7.19 -11.33
N PHE A 262 6.59 -8.17 -12.10
CA PHE A 262 5.17 -8.52 -12.20
C PHE A 262 5.01 -10.00 -11.87
N ILE A 263 4.11 -10.30 -10.93
CA ILE A 263 3.73 -11.66 -10.57
C ILE A 263 2.35 -11.92 -11.18
N ALA A 264 2.30 -12.84 -12.14
CA ALA A 264 1.07 -13.15 -12.87
C ALA A 264 0.00 -13.83 -12.01
N GLU A 265 0.38 -14.46 -10.90
CA GLU A 265 -0.56 -15.08 -9.96
C GLU A 265 -1.39 -14.02 -9.21
N PRO A 266 -2.71 -14.23 -9.04
CA PRO A 266 -3.56 -13.34 -8.29
C PRO A 266 -3.34 -13.54 -6.79
N LEU A 267 -2.39 -12.80 -6.22
CA LEU A 267 -2.03 -12.91 -4.80
C LEU A 267 -2.84 -11.97 -3.89
N VAL A 268 -3.73 -11.17 -4.47
CA VAL A 268 -4.66 -10.29 -3.76
C VAL A 268 -6.09 -10.73 -4.06
N ILE A 269 -6.92 -10.80 -3.02
CA ILE A 269 -8.36 -10.99 -3.13
C ILE A 269 -9.01 -9.66 -2.78
N HIS A 270 -9.59 -9.00 -3.77
CA HIS A 270 -10.31 -7.73 -3.62
C HIS A 270 -11.81 -8.01 -3.49
N HIS A 271 -12.40 -7.65 -2.34
CA HIS A 271 -13.81 -7.91 -2.04
C HIS A 271 -14.72 -6.80 -2.58
N ALA A 272 -15.11 -6.96 -3.84
CA ALA A 272 -15.97 -6.05 -4.57
C ALA A 272 -17.45 -6.51 -4.62
N GLU A 273 -17.97 -7.07 -3.53
CA GLU A 273 -19.38 -7.50 -3.42
C GLU A 273 -20.30 -6.41 -2.82
N ASN A 274 -19.77 -5.58 -1.91
CA ASN A 274 -20.57 -4.58 -1.21
C ASN A 274 -20.89 -3.34 -2.07
N LYS A 275 -22.13 -2.83 -1.96
CA LYS A 275 -22.66 -1.68 -2.74
C LYS A 275 -22.19 -0.31 -2.22
N ASN A 276 -21.82 -0.19 -0.95
CA ASN A 276 -21.41 1.08 -0.34
C ASN A 276 -19.90 1.31 -0.50
N ARG A 277 -19.46 1.80 -1.66
CA ARG A 277 -18.04 2.13 -1.90
C ARG A 277 -17.81 3.64 -1.93
N ILE A 278 -16.63 4.07 -1.50
CA ILE A 278 -16.19 5.46 -1.69
C ILE A 278 -16.21 5.83 -3.19
N THR A 279 -15.86 4.88 -4.06
CA THR A 279 -15.85 5.05 -5.51
C THR A 279 -17.24 5.20 -6.15
N THR A 280 -18.32 4.80 -5.44
CA THR A 280 -19.70 4.97 -5.95
C THR A 280 -20.29 6.33 -5.60
N ILE A 281 -19.59 7.17 -4.81
CA ILE A 281 -20.01 8.54 -4.53
C ILE A 281 -19.69 9.40 -5.76
N HIS A 282 -20.73 9.69 -6.56
CA HIS A 282 -20.61 10.45 -7.81
C HIS A 282 -19.83 11.77 -7.64
N LYS A 283 -20.06 12.50 -6.54
CA LYS A 283 -19.36 13.76 -6.23
C LYS A 283 -17.84 13.57 -6.09
N ASN A 284 -17.40 12.55 -5.35
CA ASN A 284 -15.97 12.25 -5.17
C ASN A 284 -15.34 11.78 -6.48
N LYS A 285 -16.09 11.03 -7.28
CA LYS A 285 -15.64 10.58 -8.59
C LYS A 285 -15.44 11.75 -9.55
N LYS A 286 -16.42 12.65 -9.63
CA LYS A 286 -16.33 13.88 -10.44
C LYS A 286 -15.13 14.73 -10.01
N HIS A 287 -15.02 15.04 -8.72
CA HIS A 287 -13.93 15.89 -8.22
C HIS A 287 -12.54 15.27 -8.47
N GLY A 288 -12.40 13.95 -8.28
CA GLY A 288 -11.14 13.27 -8.61
C GLY A 288 -10.82 13.31 -10.10
N LEU A 289 -11.81 13.17 -10.98
CA LEU A 289 -11.62 13.32 -12.43
C LEU A 289 -11.27 14.76 -12.84
N ASP A 290 -11.89 15.77 -12.22
CA ASP A 290 -11.55 17.19 -12.47
C ASP A 290 -10.07 17.46 -12.18
N LEU A 291 -9.59 17.02 -11.00
CA LEU A 291 -8.19 17.15 -10.61
C LEU A 291 -7.26 16.29 -11.50
N PHE A 292 -7.65 15.06 -11.81
CA PHE A 292 -6.87 14.18 -12.69
C PHE A 292 -6.68 14.80 -14.08
N TYR A 293 -7.76 15.30 -14.70
CA TYR A 293 -7.65 15.95 -16.01
C TYR A 293 -6.88 17.27 -15.93
N ARG A 294 -7.06 18.06 -14.88
CA ARG A 294 -6.23 19.25 -14.66
C ARG A 294 -4.73 18.92 -14.63
N LYS A 295 -4.36 17.79 -14.02
CA LYS A 295 -2.97 17.32 -13.93
C LYS A 295 -2.43 16.78 -15.25
N TYR A 296 -3.22 16.01 -16.00
CA TYR A 296 -2.69 15.16 -17.05
C TYR A 296 -3.21 15.42 -18.46
N ILE A 297 -4.30 16.16 -18.64
CA ILE A 297 -4.97 16.22 -19.95
C ILE A 297 -4.10 16.86 -21.06
N HIS A 298 -3.18 17.75 -20.69
CA HIS A 298 -2.24 18.39 -21.60
C HIS A 298 -1.05 17.48 -21.99
N LEU A 299 -0.88 16.35 -21.29
CA LEU A 299 0.14 15.34 -21.58
C LEU A 299 -0.43 14.17 -22.40
N MET A 300 -1.74 14.10 -22.58
CA MET A 300 -2.41 13.00 -23.29
C MET A 300 -2.32 13.21 -24.80
N PRO A 301 -1.85 12.20 -25.57
CA PRO A 301 -2.03 12.20 -27.02
C PRO A 301 -3.52 12.29 -27.41
N ASP A 302 -3.85 12.89 -28.55
CA ASP A 302 -5.25 13.20 -28.93
C ASP A 302 -6.18 11.98 -28.86
N GLU A 303 -5.78 10.84 -29.44
CA GLU A 303 -6.58 9.60 -29.37
C GLU A 303 -6.73 9.08 -27.93
N THR A 304 -5.69 9.20 -27.11
CA THR A 304 -5.73 8.80 -25.69
C THR A 304 -6.65 9.72 -24.89
N LYS A 305 -6.60 11.04 -25.14
CA LYS A 305 -7.49 12.04 -24.53
C LYS A 305 -8.94 11.75 -24.89
N LYS A 306 -9.24 11.49 -26.16
CA LYS A 306 -10.57 11.12 -26.64
C LYS A 306 -11.10 9.86 -25.93
N LEU A 307 -10.31 8.78 -25.91
CA LEU A 307 -10.69 7.52 -25.25
C LEU A 307 -10.89 7.70 -23.73
N SER A 308 -10.03 8.49 -23.07
CA SER A 308 -10.18 8.79 -21.64
C SER A 308 -11.49 9.52 -21.35
N LEU A 309 -11.78 10.58 -22.10
CA LEU A 309 -12.99 11.40 -21.93
C LEU A 309 -14.26 10.58 -22.23
N GLN A 310 -14.26 9.79 -23.31
CA GLN A 310 -15.34 8.87 -23.63
C GLN A 310 -15.58 7.89 -22.49
N ARG A 311 -14.52 7.25 -21.97
CA ARG A 311 -14.62 6.32 -20.84
C ARG A 311 -15.16 7.01 -19.58
N ALA A 312 -14.74 8.25 -19.31
CA ALA A 312 -15.22 9.01 -18.16
C ALA A 312 -16.72 9.33 -18.28
N LYS A 313 -17.18 9.70 -19.49
CA LYS A 313 -18.60 9.91 -19.77
C LYS A 313 -19.41 8.62 -19.64
N SER A 314 -18.99 7.53 -20.28
CA SER A 314 -19.73 6.27 -20.31
C SER A 314 -19.88 5.60 -18.94
N TYR A 315 -18.82 5.58 -18.13
CA TYR A 315 -18.84 4.86 -16.85
C TYR A 315 -19.25 5.73 -15.65
N PHE A 316 -19.09 7.05 -15.75
CA PHE A 316 -19.25 7.94 -14.60
C PHE A 316 -20.15 9.14 -14.89
N ASN A 317 -20.75 9.23 -16.08
CA ASN A 317 -21.52 10.38 -16.56
C ASN A 317 -20.77 11.72 -16.38
N TYR A 318 -19.46 11.70 -16.58
CA TYR A 318 -18.60 12.86 -16.41
C TYR A 318 -18.52 13.68 -17.70
N ASP A 319 -18.84 14.97 -17.60
CA ASP A 319 -18.64 15.96 -18.67
C ASP A 319 -17.42 16.82 -18.34
N TYR A 320 -16.40 16.74 -19.20
CA TYR A 320 -15.23 17.58 -19.08
C TYR A 320 -15.57 19.00 -19.52
N ILE A 321 -15.28 19.96 -18.65
CA ILE A 321 -15.34 21.38 -18.95
C ILE A 321 -13.89 21.85 -19.02
N GLU A 322 -13.48 22.33 -20.19
CA GLU A 322 -12.16 22.91 -20.34
C GLU A 322 -12.09 24.17 -19.47
N ILE A 323 -11.30 24.10 -18.41
CA ILE A 323 -11.02 25.28 -17.60
C ILE A 323 -10.09 26.13 -18.45
N GLU A 324 -10.59 27.22 -19.03
CA GLU A 324 -9.74 28.22 -19.68
C GLU A 324 -8.62 28.61 -18.70
N GLN A 325 -7.39 28.17 -18.98
CA GLN A 325 -6.22 28.76 -18.36
C GLN A 325 -6.00 30.13 -19.00
N LYS A 326 -6.88 31.10 -18.74
CA LYS A 326 -6.48 32.50 -18.87
C LYS A 326 -5.56 32.76 -17.69
N PRO A 327 -4.24 32.98 -17.88
CA PRO A 327 -3.51 33.70 -16.87
C PRO A 327 -4.26 35.02 -16.68
N LYS A 328 -4.86 35.24 -15.51
CA LYS A 328 -5.03 36.62 -15.08
C LYS A 328 -3.62 37.16 -15.04
N ASN A 329 -3.31 38.12 -15.90
CA ASN A 329 -2.15 38.98 -15.75
C ASN A 329 -2.26 39.66 -14.38
N ILE A 330 -1.81 38.98 -13.33
CA ILE A 330 -1.57 39.53 -11.99
C ILE A 330 -0.07 39.82 -11.92
N PHE A 331 0.38 40.65 -12.84
CA PHE A 331 1.53 41.52 -12.67
C PHE A 331 1.14 42.83 -13.33
N LYS A 332 0.48 43.70 -12.56
CA LYS A 332 0.72 45.12 -12.77
C LYS A 332 2.16 45.33 -12.29
N SER A 333 3.05 45.65 -13.21
CA SER A 333 4.34 46.23 -12.87
C SER A 333 4.07 47.44 -12.00
N TYR A 334 4.27 47.30 -10.69
CA TYR A 334 4.46 48.47 -9.86
C TYR A 334 5.83 49.00 -10.24
N ASP A 335 5.84 50.18 -10.86
CA ASP A 335 7.05 50.95 -11.10
C ASP A 335 7.83 51.04 -9.79
N TYR A 336 8.94 50.31 -9.74
CA TYR A 336 9.91 50.43 -8.68
C TYR A 336 10.60 51.78 -8.86
N LYS A 337 10.02 52.84 -8.29
CA LYS A 337 10.68 54.14 -8.17
C LYS A 337 11.72 54.05 -7.06
N GLY A 338 12.83 53.39 -7.38
CA GLY A 338 14.06 53.56 -6.63
C GLY A 338 14.52 55.01 -6.76
N GLN A 339 14.78 55.64 -5.62
CA GLN A 339 15.76 56.71 -5.52
C GLN A 339 16.81 56.26 -4.49
N PRO A 340 18.07 56.67 -4.68
CA PRO A 340 19.28 55.91 -4.35
C PRO A 340 19.51 55.61 -2.87
#